data_AF-A0A2L0B7P5-F1
#
_entry.id   AF-A0A2L0B7P5-F1
#
_cell.length_a   1.000
_cell.length_b   1.000
_cell.length_c   1.000
_cell.angle_alpha   90.00
_cell.angle_beta   90.00
_cell.angle_gamma   90.00
#
_symmetry.space_group_name_H-M   'P 1'
#
loop_
_entity.id
_entity.type
_entity.pdbx_description
1 polymer ?
#
loop_
_entity_poly.entity_id
_entity_poly.type
_entity_poly.pdbx_seq_one_letter_code
_entity_poly.pdbx_strand_id
1 'polypeptide(L)'
;SKVDFCANDPCQHGGVCTTIHAGHKCTCPEGFYGKNCEFSGYDCDSDPCQNGGVCRISDGGGYVCDCPRGTTGANCEIDSLNECDSNPCKHPEAICQDKLGDYACFCPPKYIGKNCEVYDRNAPGGLGEDAITKIDVNSFYARDLEKQRQQCNQNKCQMKRGNRRCDEECNTYACEFDGGDCSLGINPWENCTASIRCWEVFMDGICNEECNNAQCLFDGRDCQKTLQPCNPIYDAYCQKHFANGYCDYGCNN
;
A
#
# COMPACT_ATOMS: atom_id res chain seq x y z
N SER A 1 -23.29 -46.93 14.62
CA SER A 1 -23.77 -45.65 14.06
C SER A 1 -22.57 -44.95 13.45
N LYS A 2 -22.62 -44.55 12.17
CA LYS A 2 -21.55 -43.75 11.55
C LYS A 2 -21.83 -42.30 11.92
N VAL A 3 -20.96 -41.69 12.73
CA VAL A 3 -21.10 -40.27 13.09
C VAL A 3 -20.94 -39.45 11.80
N ASP A 4 -21.93 -38.62 11.48
CA ASP A 4 -21.83 -37.68 10.38
C ASP A 4 -21.26 -36.36 10.91
N PHE A 5 -19.99 -36.11 10.60
CA PHE A 5 -19.28 -34.92 11.05
C PHE A 5 -19.67 -33.66 10.25
N CYS A 6 -20.39 -33.81 9.14
CA CYS A 6 -20.91 -32.69 8.34
C CYS A 6 -22.32 -32.25 8.74
N ALA A 7 -22.98 -32.91 9.70
CA ALA A 7 -24.38 -32.66 10.05
C ALA A 7 -24.68 -31.26 10.63
N ASN A 8 -23.66 -30.50 11.02
CA ASN A 8 -23.80 -29.12 11.54
C ASN A 8 -23.08 -28.09 10.66
N ASP A 9 -22.86 -28.40 9.38
CA ASP A 9 -22.22 -27.52 8.40
C ASP A 9 -20.94 -26.86 8.95
N PRO A 10 -19.92 -27.64 9.35
CA PRO A 10 -18.74 -27.10 10.02
C PRO A 10 -17.85 -26.23 9.10
N CYS A 11 -18.06 -26.26 7.78
CA CYS A 11 -17.29 -25.49 6.80
C CYS A 11 -17.93 -24.12 6.55
N GLN A 12 -17.17 -23.04 6.74
CA GLN A 12 -17.57 -21.66 6.57
C GLN A 12 -17.33 -21.18 5.13
N HIS A 13 -17.82 -19.97 4.81
CA HIS A 13 -17.57 -19.25 3.56
C HIS A 13 -17.84 -20.05 2.28
N GLY A 14 -18.78 -20.99 2.31
CA GLY A 14 -19.12 -21.83 1.15
C GLY A 14 -18.22 -23.05 0.94
N GLY A 15 -17.41 -23.43 1.95
CA GLY A 15 -16.60 -24.63 1.92
C GLY A 15 -17.43 -25.93 1.84
N VAL A 16 -16.92 -26.91 1.09
CA VAL A 16 -17.58 -28.20 0.88
C VAL A 16 -17.12 -29.21 1.93
N CYS A 17 -18.04 -29.67 2.78
CA CYS A 17 -17.74 -30.65 3.82
C CYS A 17 -17.72 -32.10 3.29
N THR A 18 -16.71 -32.86 3.67
CA THR A 18 -16.63 -34.31 3.42
C THR A 18 -16.28 -35.08 4.68
N THR A 19 -17.09 -36.08 5.03
CA THR A 19 -16.83 -36.96 6.17
C THR A 19 -15.68 -37.93 5.86
N ILE A 20 -14.67 -37.99 6.73
CA ILE A 20 -13.49 -38.86 6.64
C ILE A 20 -13.43 -39.83 7.84
N HIS A 21 -12.52 -40.82 7.80
CA HIS A 21 -12.40 -41.84 8.85
C HIS A 21 -12.19 -41.28 10.27
N ALA A 22 -11.62 -40.07 10.39
CA ALA A 22 -11.30 -39.43 11.66
C ALA A 22 -11.90 -38.02 11.80
N GLY A 23 -13.10 -37.78 11.27
CA GLY A 23 -13.81 -36.50 11.41
C GLY A 23 -14.37 -35.99 10.09
N HIS A 24 -14.22 -34.68 9.84
CA HIS A 24 -14.55 -34.04 8.57
C HIS A 24 -13.32 -33.37 7.94
N LYS A 25 -13.40 -33.16 6.63
CA LYS A 25 -12.49 -32.33 5.86
C LYS A 25 -13.32 -31.29 5.11
N CYS A 26 -12.93 -30.02 5.23
CA CYS A 26 -13.49 -28.95 4.40
C CYS A 26 -12.62 -28.73 3.16
N THR A 27 -13.26 -28.61 2.00
CA THR A 27 -12.64 -28.13 0.77
C THR A 27 -13.02 -26.67 0.61
N CYS A 28 -12.04 -25.77 0.72
CA CYS A 28 -12.29 -24.34 0.77
C CYS A 28 -12.37 -23.72 -0.64
N PRO A 29 -13.23 -22.70 -0.85
CA PRO A 29 -13.21 -21.89 -2.06
C PRO A 29 -11.90 -21.11 -2.19
N GLU A 30 -11.64 -20.59 -3.39
CA GLU A 30 -10.48 -19.75 -3.65
C GLU A 30 -10.47 -18.53 -2.72
N GLY A 31 -9.31 -18.21 -2.14
CA GLY A 31 -9.18 -17.15 -1.15
C GLY A 31 -9.73 -17.50 0.24
N PHE A 32 -9.98 -18.78 0.57
CA PHE A 32 -10.29 -19.22 1.92
C PHE A 32 -9.49 -20.46 2.30
N TYR A 33 -9.17 -20.60 3.58
CA TYR A 33 -8.37 -21.70 4.09
C TYR A 33 -8.64 -21.94 5.59
N GLY A 34 -7.96 -22.93 6.18
CA GLY A 34 -8.20 -23.38 7.55
C GLY A 34 -8.93 -24.72 7.61
N LYS A 35 -9.09 -25.27 8.81
CA LYS A 35 -9.71 -26.60 9.00
C LYS A 35 -11.18 -26.59 8.57
N ASN A 36 -11.83 -25.46 8.77
CA ASN A 36 -13.25 -25.18 8.55
C ASN A 36 -13.45 -24.05 7.53
N CYS A 37 -12.44 -23.65 6.74
CA CYS A 37 -12.51 -22.49 5.84
C CYS A 37 -12.86 -21.18 6.56
N GLU A 38 -12.48 -21.08 7.84
CA GLU A 38 -12.75 -19.96 8.73
C GLU A 38 -11.84 -18.76 8.46
N PHE A 39 -10.73 -18.98 7.76
CA PHE A 39 -9.77 -17.94 7.39
C PHE A 39 -9.92 -17.58 5.92
N SER A 40 -9.66 -16.33 5.61
CA SER A 40 -9.72 -15.79 4.26
C SER A 40 -8.32 -15.34 3.83
N GLY A 41 -7.94 -15.66 2.59
CA GLY A 41 -6.66 -15.35 1.93
C GLY A 41 -6.26 -13.87 1.91
N TYR A 42 -7.15 -12.98 2.36
CA TYR A 42 -6.91 -11.54 2.48
C TYR A 42 -5.95 -11.13 3.62
N ASP A 43 -5.35 -12.08 4.35
CA ASP A 43 -4.46 -11.73 5.47
C ASP A 43 -3.20 -10.97 5.02
N CYS A 44 -2.71 -11.23 3.80
CA CYS A 44 -1.69 -10.38 3.19
C CYS A 44 -2.26 -9.19 2.40
N ASP A 45 -3.55 -9.20 2.05
CA ASP A 45 -4.18 -8.10 1.28
C ASP A 45 -4.31 -6.81 2.11
N SER A 46 -4.15 -6.92 3.43
CA SER A 46 -4.04 -5.77 4.33
C SER A 46 -2.60 -5.24 4.46
N ASP A 47 -1.65 -5.80 3.70
CA ASP A 47 -0.21 -5.51 3.75
C ASP A 47 0.33 -5.37 5.20
N PRO A 48 0.19 -6.41 6.05
CA PRO A 48 0.49 -6.29 7.47
C PRO A 48 1.99 -6.13 7.77
N CYS A 49 2.86 -6.50 6.82
CA CYS A 49 4.31 -6.44 6.99
C CYS A 49 4.84 -5.04 6.70
N GLN A 50 5.59 -4.48 7.64
CA GLN A 50 6.13 -3.12 7.59
C GLN A 50 7.57 -3.13 7.05
N ASN A 51 8.08 -1.93 6.73
CA ASN A 51 9.50 -1.69 6.42
C ASN A 51 10.08 -2.56 5.30
N GLY A 52 9.26 -2.90 4.30
CA GLY A 52 9.67 -3.76 3.19
C GLY A 52 9.67 -5.26 3.51
N GLY A 53 9.04 -5.67 4.61
CA GLY A 53 8.74 -7.06 4.90
C GLY A 53 7.88 -7.72 3.82
N VAL A 54 8.18 -8.96 3.48
CA VAL A 54 7.40 -9.72 2.49
C VAL A 54 6.37 -10.57 3.22
N CYS A 55 5.09 -10.32 2.94
CA CYS A 55 4.00 -11.10 3.51
C CYS A 55 3.88 -12.46 2.80
N ARG A 56 3.78 -13.53 3.58
CA ARG A 56 3.47 -14.87 3.10
C ARG A 56 2.33 -15.48 3.91
N ILE A 57 1.46 -16.20 3.24
CA ILE A 57 0.41 -16.99 3.91
C ILE A 57 1.08 -18.19 4.60
N SER A 58 0.70 -18.42 5.86
CA SER A 58 1.22 -19.51 6.68
C SER A 58 0.47 -20.82 6.41
N ASP A 59 1.19 -21.94 6.33
CA ASP A 59 0.61 -23.28 6.10
C ASP A 59 -0.37 -23.73 7.20
N GLY A 60 -0.22 -23.19 8.42
CA GLY A 60 -1.11 -23.41 9.56
C GLY A 60 -2.27 -22.41 9.68
N GLY A 61 -2.31 -21.45 8.76
CA GLY A 61 -3.20 -20.32 8.72
C GLY A 61 -2.64 -19.03 9.33
N GLY A 62 -3.20 -17.90 8.91
CA GLY A 62 -2.69 -16.54 9.13
C GLY A 62 -1.62 -16.13 8.09
N TYR A 63 -0.87 -15.08 8.41
CA TYR A 63 0.29 -14.63 7.65
C TYR A 63 1.57 -14.73 8.47
N VAL A 64 2.71 -14.68 7.77
CA VAL A 64 4.04 -14.50 8.33
C VAL A 64 4.77 -13.43 7.52
N CYS A 65 5.49 -12.55 8.21
CA CYS A 65 6.33 -11.55 7.57
C CYS A 65 7.77 -12.03 7.50
N ASP A 66 8.32 -12.10 6.29
CA ASP A 66 9.76 -12.25 6.10
C ASP A 66 10.40 -10.87 6.23
N CYS A 67 10.99 -10.62 7.40
CA CYS A 67 11.57 -9.33 7.72
C CYS A 67 12.92 -9.11 7.02
N PRO A 68 13.12 -7.95 6.38
CA PRO A 68 14.41 -7.58 5.83
C PRO A 68 15.44 -7.42 6.94
N ARG A 69 16.71 -7.54 6.56
CA ARG A 69 17.83 -7.34 7.48
C ARG A 69 17.68 -6.00 8.22
N GLY A 70 17.90 -6.04 9.53
CA GLY A 70 17.76 -4.87 10.40
C GLY A 70 16.38 -4.78 11.06
N THR A 71 15.38 -5.51 10.59
CA THR A 71 14.05 -5.54 11.20
C THR A 71 13.68 -6.90 11.78
N THR A 72 12.82 -6.90 12.79
CA THR A 72 12.24 -8.08 13.43
C THR A 72 10.84 -7.76 13.97
N GLY A 73 10.20 -8.72 14.63
CA GLY A 73 8.82 -8.59 15.11
C GLY A 73 7.84 -9.38 14.26
N ALA A 74 6.56 -9.35 14.64
CA ALA A 74 5.54 -10.10 13.90
C ALA A 74 5.29 -9.48 12.51
N ASN A 75 5.44 -8.16 12.43
CA ASN A 75 5.17 -7.31 11.28
C ASN A 75 6.41 -6.53 10.84
N CYS A 76 7.61 -6.93 11.26
CA CYS A 76 8.87 -6.23 10.97
C CYS A 76 8.93 -4.80 11.53
N GLU A 77 8.25 -4.57 12.65
CA GLU A 77 8.08 -3.29 13.33
C GLU A 77 9.21 -2.96 14.33
N ILE A 78 10.06 -3.93 14.65
CA ILE A 78 11.11 -3.81 15.67
C ILE A 78 12.45 -3.62 14.98
N ASP A 79 13.17 -2.60 15.42
CA ASP A 79 14.54 -2.36 14.99
C ASP A 79 15.49 -3.31 15.73
N SER A 80 16.27 -4.06 14.96
CA SER A 80 17.18 -5.09 15.47
C SER A 80 18.64 -4.81 15.15
N LEU A 81 18.93 -3.77 14.37
CA LEU A 81 20.28 -3.41 13.97
C LEU A 81 20.39 -1.89 13.91
N ASN A 82 21.35 -1.33 14.64
CA ASN A 82 21.72 0.06 14.42
C ASN A 82 22.68 0.13 13.22
N GLU A 83 22.21 0.59 12.06
CA GLU A 83 23.07 0.64 10.87
C GLU A 83 24.19 1.70 10.99
N CYS A 84 24.00 2.72 11.84
CA CYS A 84 25.00 3.76 12.08
C CYS A 84 26.28 3.24 12.76
N ASP A 85 26.23 2.13 13.49
CA ASP A 85 27.41 1.51 14.12
C ASP A 85 28.49 1.12 13.09
N SER A 86 28.09 0.89 11.83
CA SER A 86 29.00 0.58 10.73
C SER A 86 29.70 1.80 10.13
N ASN A 87 29.41 3.01 10.62
CA ASN A 87 29.85 4.30 10.07
C ASN A 87 29.63 4.41 8.55
N PRO A 88 28.37 4.31 8.08
CA PRO A 88 28.10 4.24 6.65
C PRO A 88 28.32 5.58 5.92
N CYS A 89 28.12 6.72 6.60
CA CYS A 89 28.30 8.05 6.03
C CYS A 89 29.77 8.36 5.73
N LYS A 90 30.07 8.85 4.53
CA LYS A 90 31.45 8.97 4.01
C LYS A 90 32.26 10.14 4.56
N HIS A 91 31.60 11.14 5.15
CA HIS A 91 32.23 12.35 5.62
C HIS A 91 32.19 12.45 7.15
N PRO A 92 33.26 12.90 7.81
CA PRO A 92 33.30 13.01 9.27
C PRO A 92 32.33 14.08 9.80
N GLU A 93 31.98 15.08 8.97
CA GLU A 93 30.96 16.07 9.29
C GLU A 93 29.54 15.58 9.04
N ALA A 94 29.36 14.41 8.42
CA ALA A 94 28.04 13.84 8.19
C ALA A 94 27.50 13.20 9.49
N ILE A 95 26.24 13.48 9.80
CA ILE A 95 25.57 12.91 10.98
C ILE A 95 24.79 11.69 10.53
N CYS A 96 25.09 10.52 11.11
CA CYS A 96 24.28 9.33 10.90
C CYS A 96 23.10 9.32 11.89
N GLN A 97 21.91 9.08 11.38
CA GLN A 97 20.70 8.85 12.16
C GLN A 97 20.17 7.46 11.86
N ASP A 98 20.07 6.65 12.91
CA ASP A 98 19.50 5.32 12.86
C ASP A 98 18.00 5.37 12.59
N LYS A 99 17.50 4.43 11.79
CA LYS A 99 16.08 4.28 11.47
C LYS A 99 15.71 2.81 11.49
N LEU A 100 14.42 2.54 11.61
CA LEU A 100 13.91 1.18 11.62
C LEU A 100 14.27 0.43 10.32
N GLY A 101 15.27 -0.46 10.39
CA GLY A 101 15.77 -1.25 9.26
C GLY A 101 16.56 -0.47 8.20
N ASP A 102 16.96 0.77 8.48
CA ASP A 102 17.76 1.60 7.58
C ASP A 102 18.46 2.74 8.35
N TYR A 103 19.18 3.61 7.65
CA TYR A 103 19.77 4.81 8.25
C TYR A 103 19.67 5.99 7.31
N ALA A 104 19.86 7.18 7.87
CA ALA A 104 19.99 8.42 7.15
C ALA A 104 21.33 9.09 7.45
N CYS A 105 22.02 9.55 6.41
CA CYS A 105 23.17 10.43 6.57
C CYS A 105 22.74 11.88 6.33
N PHE A 106 23.05 12.80 7.23
CA PHE A 106 22.93 14.23 6.97
C PHE A 106 24.26 14.75 6.41
N CYS A 107 24.26 15.02 5.12
CA CYS A 107 25.44 15.39 4.36
C CYS A 107 25.84 16.85 4.58
N PRO A 108 27.16 17.12 4.65
CA PRO A 108 27.67 18.48 4.65
C PRO A 108 27.43 19.17 3.29
N PRO A 109 27.52 20.50 3.23
CA PRO A 109 27.45 21.24 1.98
C PRO A 109 28.41 20.67 0.94
N LYS A 110 27.94 20.64 -0.30
CA LYS A 110 28.60 20.08 -1.49
C LYS A 110 28.58 18.56 -1.62
N TYR A 111 27.90 17.85 -0.72
CA TYR A 111 27.78 16.39 -0.77
C TYR A 111 26.31 15.95 -0.70
N ILE A 112 25.97 14.93 -1.49
CA ILE A 112 24.66 14.30 -1.61
C ILE A 112 24.84 12.78 -1.80
N GLY A 113 23.75 12.02 -1.94
CA GLY A 113 23.78 10.56 -1.95
C GLY A 113 23.43 9.99 -0.57
N LYS A 114 22.91 8.75 -0.52
CA LYS A 114 22.48 8.10 0.72
C LYS A 114 23.57 8.09 1.80
N ASN A 115 24.83 7.98 1.38
CA ASN A 115 26.01 7.94 2.25
C ASN A 115 26.87 9.20 2.12
N CYS A 116 26.37 10.26 1.48
CA CYS A 116 27.10 11.49 1.16
C CYS A 116 28.31 11.29 0.24
N GLU A 117 28.27 10.25 -0.60
CA GLU A 117 29.37 9.84 -1.47
C GLU A 117 29.49 10.65 -2.77
N VAL A 118 28.46 11.43 -3.11
CA VAL A 118 28.39 12.20 -4.36
C VAL A 118 28.74 13.66 -4.09
N TYR A 119 29.72 14.19 -4.81
CA TYR A 119 30.10 15.60 -4.74
C TYR A 119 29.30 16.44 -5.75
N ASP A 120 28.58 17.45 -5.28
CA ASP A 120 27.92 18.48 -6.08
C ASP A 120 28.27 19.86 -5.51
N ARG A 121 29.05 20.66 -6.25
CA ARG A 121 29.50 21.98 -5.81
C ARG A 121 28.38 22.94 -5.38
N ASN A 122 27.17 22.76 -5.89
CA ASN A 122 26.02 23.62 -5.61
C ASN A 122 25.09 23.04 -4.54
N ALA A 123 25.31 21.81 -4.07
CA ALA A 123 24.46 21.19 -3.09
C ALA A 123 24.58 21.91 -1.72
N PRO A 124 23.45 22.28 -1.08
CA PRO A 124 23.47 22.87 0.24
C PRO A 124 23.84 21.86 1.35
N GLY A 125 23.91 20.57 1.04
CA GLY A 125 23.94 19.48 2.02
C GLY A 125 22.51 19.10 2.44
N GLY A 126 22.37 18.41 3.57
CA GLY A 126 21.07 17.97 4.10
C GLY A 126 20.89 16.46 4.08
N LEU A 127 19.65 15.97 4.07
CA LEU A 127 19.39 14.53 4.09
C LEU A 127 19.98 13.86 2.85
N GLY A 128 20.80 12.84 3.07
CA GLY A 128 21.39 11.99 2.06
C GLY A 128 20.31 11.10 1.46
N GLU A 129 19.99 11.36 0.19
CA GLU A 129 19.01 10.62 -0.57
C GLU A 129 19.71 9.90 -1.72
N ASP A 130 19.27 8.67 -2.03
CA ASP A 130 19.78 7.95 -3.20
C ASP A 130 19.52 8.77 -4.47
N ALA A 131 20.47 8.82 -5.40
CA ALA A 131 20.23 9.45 -6.71
C ALA A 131 19.05 8.80 -7.48
N ILE A 132 18.57 7.64 -7.01
CA ILE A 132 17.40 6.90 -7.51
C ILE A 132 16.09 7.49 -6.97
N THR A 133 16.05 8.17 -5.82
CA THR A 133 14.83 8.84 -5.33
C THR A 133 14.57 10.20 -6.01
N LYS A 134 15.47 10.61 -6.93
CA LYS A 134 15.14 11.57 -8.02
C LYS A 134 14.71 10.86 -9.31
N ILE A 135 14.14 9.66 -9.25
CA ILE A 135 13.11 9.37 -10.24
C ILE A 135 12.00 10.37 -9.91
N ASP A 136 11.89 11.40 -10.74
CA ASP A 136 10.71 12.23 -10.82
C ASP A 136 9.52 11.27 -10.88
N VAL A 137 8.87 11.05 -9.72
CA VAL A 137 7.80 10.07 -9.56
C VAL A 137 6.66 10.45 -10.49
N ASN A 138 6.50 11.75 -10.73
CA ASN A 138 5.61 12.31 -11.75
C ASN A 138 6.00 11.84 -13.15
N SER A 139 7.30 11.72 -13.49
CA SER A 139 7.74 11.13 -14.76
C SER A 139 7.51 9.62 -14.84
N PHE A 140 7.62 8.88 -13.74
CA PHE A 140 7.37 7.43 -13.74
C PHE A 140 5.88 7.16 -13.94
N TYR A 141 5.01 7.79 -13.13
CA TYR A 141 3.56 7.70 -13.28
C TYR A 141 3.09 8.21 -14.64
N ALA A 142 3.63 9.33 -15.15
CA ALA A 142 3.28 9.82 -16.48
C ALA A 142 3.69 8.85 -17.60
N ARG A 143 4.87 8.22 -17.49
CA ARG A 143 5.34 7.23 -18.48
C ARG A 143 4.56 5.92 -18.40
N ASP A 144 4.20 5.48 -17.20
CA ASP A 144 3.35 4.30 -17.00
C ASP A 144 1.94 4.55 -17.52
N LEU A 145 1.35 5.71 -17.22
CA LEU A 145 0.04 6.12 -17.74
C LEU A 145 0.02 6.19 -19.26
N GLU A 146 1.07 6.74 -19.88
CA GLU A 146 1.20 6.76 -21.35
C GLU A 146 1.31 5.35 -21.95
N LYS A 147 2.06 4.45 -21.29
CA LYS A 147 2.14 3.04 -21.71
C LYS A 147 0.78 2.34 -21.59
N GLN A 148 0.05 2.56 -20.50
CA GLN A 148 -1.29 2.01 -20.32
C GLN A 148 -2.26 2.56 -21.39
N ARG A 149 -2.21 3.87 -21.72
CA ARG A 149 -3.00 4.47 -22.81
C ARG A 149 -2.73 3.80 -24.16
N GLN A 150 -1.46 3.52 -24.46
CA GLN A 150 -1.09 2.78 -25.67
C GLN A 150 -1.64 1.34 -25.64
N GLN A 151 -1.61 0.68 -24.48
CA GLN A 151 -2.19 -0.66 -24.32
C GLN A 151 -3.72 -0.65 -24.52
N CYS A 152 -4.43 0.37 -24.03
CA CYS A 152 -5.87 0.54 -24.29
C CYS A 152 -6.17 0.63 -25.80
N ASN A 153 -5.34 1.35 -26.54
CA ASN A 153 -5.47 1.48 -27.99
C ASN A 153 -5.20 0.16 -28.71
N GLN A 154 -4.16 -0.58 -28.29
CA GLN A 154 -3.83 -1.90 -28.84
C GLN A 154 -4.95 -2.92 -28.58
N ASN A 155 -5.50 -2.92 -27.37
CA ASN A 155 -6.56 -3.83 -26.94
C ASN A 155 -7.96 -3.42 -27.47
N LYS A 156 -8.04 -2.29 -28.19
CA LYS A 156 -9.28 -1.71 -28.73
C LYS A 156 -10.34 -1.47 -27.65
N CYS A 157 -9.92 -1.04 -26.46
CA CYS A 157 -10.80 -0.85 -25.31
C CYS A 157 -11.92 0.17 -25.57
N GLN A 158 -11.74 1.11 -26.50
CA GLN A 158 -12.80 2.05 -26.91
C GLN A 158 -14.03 1.38 -27.54
N MET A 159 -13.90 0.18 -28.12
CA MET A 159 -15.03 -0.57 -28.67
C MET A 159 -15.66 -1.53 -27.64
N LYS A 160 -14.98 -1.71 -26.51
CA LYS A 160 -15.34 -2.64 -25.44
C LYS A 160 -16.03 -1.92 -24.28
N ARG A 161 -15.59 -0.69 -23.97
CA ARG A 161 -16.16 0.15 -22.90
C ARG A 161 -17.68 0.29 -22.93
N GLY A 162 -18.31 0.25 -21.75
CA GLY A 162 -19.74 0.51 -21.54
C GLY A 162 -20.68 -0.57 -22.10
N ASN A 163 -20.18 -1.78 -22.33
CA ASN A 163 -20.92 -2.94 -22.83
C ASN A 163 -21.54 -3.79 -21.69
N ARG A 164 -21.34 -3.42 -20.42
CA ARG A 164 -21.78 -4.12 -19.19
C ARG A 164 -21.12 -5.47 -18.95
N ARG A 165 -19.96 -5.68 -19.55
CA ARG A 165 -19.12 -6.85 -19.37
C ARG A 165 -17.71 -6.34 -19.09
N CYS A 166 -17.17 -6.70 -17.94
CA CYS A 166 -15.79 -6.34 -17.63
C CYS A 166 -14.82 -7.11 -18.55
N ASP A 167 -14.15 -6.39 -19.45
CA ASP A 167 -13.00 -6.88 -20.20
C ASP A 167 -11.72 -6.57 -19.38
N GLU A 168 -11.14 -7.61 -18.75
CA GLU A 168 -10.03 -7.47 -17.80
C GLU A 168 -8.80 -6.76 -18.40
N GLU A 169 -8.52 -6.94 -19.68
CA GLU A 169 -7.43 -6.26 -20.38
C GLU A 169 -7.67 -4.74 -20.58
N CYS A 170 -8.88 -4.28 -20.29
CA CYS A 170 -9.32 -2.88 -20.29
C CYS A 170 -9.61 -2.39 -18.87
N ASN A 171 -9.43 -3.23 -17.84
CA ASN A 171 -9.55 -2.87 -16.44
C ASN A 171 -8.31 -2.14 -15.91
N THR A 172 -7.95 -1.05 -16.57
CA THR A 172 -6.89 -0.16 -16.10
C THR A 172 -7.45 1.25 -16.00
N TYR A 173 -6.84 2.05 -15.16
CA TYR A 173 -7.21 3.44 -15.00
C TYR A 173 -7.14 4.23 -16.31
N ALA A 174 -6.11 4.02 -17.13
CA ALA A 174 -5.98 4.67 -18.43
C ALA A 174 -7.10 4.31 -19.43
N CYS A 175 -7.76 3.17 -19.24
CA CYS A 175 -8.90 2.72 -20.04
C CYS A 175 -10.25 3.04 -19.38
N GLU A 176 -10.27 3.89 -18.34
CA GLU A 176 -11.46 4.22 -17.56
C GLU A 176 -12.14 2.99 -16.94
N PHE A 177 -11.37 1.99 -16.53
CA PHE A 177 -11.88 0.72 -15.97
C PHE A 177 -12.92 0.07 -16.90
N ASP A 178 -12.59 -0.01 -18.19
CA ASP A 178 -13.47 -0.46 -19.26
C ASP A 178 -14.76 0.37 -19.38
N GLY A 179 -14.63 1.69 -19.26
CA GLY A 179 -15.77 2.61 -19.20
C GLY A 179 -16.69 2.39 -18.00
N GLY A 180 -16.15 1.90 -16.91
CA GLY A 180 -16.87 1.58 -15.68
C GLY A 180 -17.45 0.17 -15.60
N ASP A 181 -17.34 -0.65 -16.66
CA ASP A 181 -17.86 -2.02 -16.65
C ASP A 181 -17.13 -2.92 -15.62
N CYS A 182 -15.86 -2.64 -15.36
CA CYS A 182 -15.05 -3.34 -14.36
C CYS A 182 -15.06 -2.70 -12.96
N SER A 183 -15.57 -1.47 -12.82
CA SER A 183 -15.67 -0.77 -11.54
C SER A 183 -17.10 -0.69 -11.00
N LEU A 184 -18.00 -1.56 -11.48
CA LEU A 184 -19.43 -1.54 -11.15
C LEU A 184 -20.10 -0.19 -11.47
N GLY A 185 -19.56 0.57 -12.42
CA GLY A 185 -20.00 1.92 -12.78
C GLY A 185 -19.57 3.02 -11.81
N ILE A 186 -18.70 2.72 -10.83
CA ILE A 186 -18.25 3.69 -9.84
C ILE A 186 -17.00 4.38 -10.38
N ASN A 187 -17.12 5.67 -10.69
CA ASN A 187 -15.97 6.56 -10.93
C ASN A 187 -15.79 7.42 -9.67
N PRO A 188 -14.67 7.31 -8.93
CA PRO A 188 -14.41 8.10 -7.73
C PRO A 188 -14.46 9.63 -7.95
N TRP A 189 -14.26 10.07 -9.20
CA TRP A 189 -14.36 11.46 -9.63
C TRP A 189 -15.65 11.78 -10.41
N GLU A 190 -16.66 10.90 -10.41
CA GLU A 190 -17.93 11.11 -11.12
C GLU A 190 -18.60 12.44 -10.73
N ASN A 191 -18.52 12.78 -9.45
CA ASN A 191 -19.10 14.00 -8.91
C ASN A 191 -18.15 15.19 -8.94
N CYS A 192 -16.90 15.01 -9.38
CA CYS A 192 -15.91 16.08 -9.43
C CYS A 192 -16.23 17.07 -10.55
N THR A 193 -16.58 18.30 -10.19
CA THR A 193 -16.97 19.35 -11.15
C THR A 193 -15.81 20.29 -11.54
N ALA A 194 -14.58 19.94 -11.23
CA ALA A 194 -13.41 20.72 -11.61
C ALA A 194 -13.30 20.81 -13.15
N SER A 195 -12.86 21.97 -13.64
CA SER A 195 -12.59 22.21 -15.06
C SER A 195 -11.33 21.49 -15.55
N ILE A 196 -10.45 21.13 -14.62
CA ILE A 196 -9.30 20.24 -14.86
C ILE A 196 -9.65 18.80 -14.47
N ARG A 197 -8.91 17.87 -15.07
CA ARG A 197 -9.02 16.45 -14.78
C ARG A 197 -8.32 16.16 -13.46
N CYS A 198 -9.02 16.27 -12.33
CA CYS A 198 -8.43 16.12 -11.00
C CYS A 198 -7.74 14.80 -10.74
N TRP A 199 -8.10 13.76 -11.49
CA TRP A 199 -7.45 12.47 -11.43
C TRP A 199 -6.02 12.48 -12.04
N GLU A 200 -5.68 13.46 -12.90
CA GLU A 200 -4.33 13.63 -13.47
C GLU A 200 -3.36 14.36 -12.53
N VAL A 201 -3.88 15.05 -11.51
CA VAL A 201 -3.10 15.84 -10.53
C VAL A 201 -3.25 15.33 -9.10
N PHE A 202 -4.02 14.27 -8.88
CA PHE A 202 -4.25 13.68 -7.57
C PHE A 202 -2.95 13.07 -6.98
N MET A 203 -2.54 13.52 -5.78
CA MET A 203 -1.32 13.08 -5.08
C MET A 203 -0.02 13.35 -5.85
N ASP A 204 0.03 14.41 -6.65
CA ASP A 204 1.22 14.79 -7.44
C ASP A 204 2.22 15.66 -6.65
N GLY A 205 1.87 16.01 -5.39
CA GLY A 205 2.65 16.85 -4.49
C GLY A 205 2.49 18.36 -4.71
N ILE A 206 1.68 18.77 -5.69
CA ILE A 206 1.36 20.15 -6.02
C ILE A 206 -0.09 20.40 -5.57
N CYS A 207 -0.31 21.46 -4.80
CA CYS A 207 -1.67 21.81 -4.41
C CYS A 207 -2.43 22.41 -5.60
N ASN A 208 -3.38 21.65 -6.14
CA ASN A 208 -4.39 22.06 -7.09
C ASN A 208 -5.70 22.38 -6.35
N GLU A 209 -5.84 23.64 -5.94
CA GLU A 209 -7.00 24.13 -5.16
C GLU A 209 -8.37 23.82 -5.80
N GLU A 210 -8.44 23.72 -7.12
CA GLU A 210 -9.66 23.35 -7.83
C GLU A 210 -10.09 21.90 -7.57
N CYS A 211 -9.12 21.02 -7.31
CA CYS A 211 -9.30 19.61 -6.97
C CYS A 211 -9.40 19.38 -5.45
N ASN A 212 -9.11 20.40 -4.64
CA ASN A 212 -9.12 20.35 -3.19
C ASN A 212 -10.54 20.46 -2.61
N ASN A 213 -11.42 19.54 -3.00
CA ASN A 213 -12.78 19.46 -2.49
C ASN A 213 -13.22 17.99 -2.38
N ALA A 214 -14.28 17.73 -1.60
CA ALA A 214 -14.73 16.38 -1.32
C ALA A 214 -15.15 15.59 -2.59
N GLN A 215 -15.67 16.27 -3.61
CA GLN A 215 -16.09 15.63 -4.86
C GLN A 215 -14.90 15.20 -5.73
N CYS A 216 -13.76 15.86 -5.56
CA CYS A 216 -12.51 15.62 -6.27
C CYS A 216 -11.44 14.98 -5.35
N LEU A 217 -11.87 14.40 -4.23
CA LEU A 217 -11.04 13.66 -3.27
C LEU A 217 -9.91 14.49 -2.63
N PHE A 218 -10.18 15.77 -2.39
CA PHE A 218 -9.27 16.71 -1.70
C PHE A 218 -7.88 16.77 -2.33
N ASP A 219 -7.80 16.64 -3.65
CA ASP A 219 -6.54 16.69 -4.38
C ASP A 219 -5.48 15.74 -3.80
N GLY A 220 -5.89 14.55 -3.35
CA GLY A 220 -4.96 13.59 -2.75
C GLY A 220 -4.32 14.04 -1.43
N ARG A 221 -4.82 15.14 -0.85
CA ARG A 221 -4.22 15.86 0.29
C ARG A 221 -2.93 16.63 -0.04
N ASP A 222 -2.67 16.94 -1.31
CA ASP A 222 -1.52 17.77 -1.71
C ASP A 222 -1.61 19.21 -1.18
N CYS A 223 -2.83 19.70 -1.00
CA CYS A 223 -3.12 20.99 -0.35
C CYS A 223 -3.06 20.97 1.18
N GLN A 224 -2.94 19.79 1.79
CA GLN A 224 -2.96 19.60 3.24
C GLN A 224 -1.55 19.72 3.83
N LYS A 225 -0.85 20.83 3.57
CA LYS A 225 0.44 21.06 4.20
C LYS A 225 0.25 21.39 5.69
N THR A 226 0.78 20.45 6.50
CA THR A 226 0.92 20.40 7.96
C THR A 226 -0.36 20.17 8.78
N LEU A 227 -1.02 19.02 8.60
CA LEU A 227 -1.40 18.28 9.80
C LEU A 227 -0.15 17.56 10.30
N GLN A 228 0.18 17.73 11.58
CA GLN A 228 1.16 16.87 12.22
C GLN A 228 0.71 15.42 11.96
N PRO A 229 1.59 14.52 11.48
CA PRO A 229 1.24 13.12 11.38
C PRO A 229 0.69 12.65 12.72
N CYS A 230 -0.34 11.78 12.70
CA CYS A 230 -0.86 11.21 13.93
C CYS A 230 0.32 10.62 14.70
N ASN A 231 0.36 10.82 16.02
CA ASN A 231 1.51 10.40 16.81
C ASN A 231 1.75 8.90 16.56
N PRO A 232 2.93 8.48 16.04
CA PRO A 232 3.15 7.12 15.57
C PRO A 232 2.99 6.06 16.67
N ILE A 233 3.08 6.45 17.94
CA ILE A 233 2.82 5.58 19.11
C ILE A 233 1.33 5.29 19.25
N TYR A 234 0.48 6.27 18.95
CA TYR A 234 -0.97 6.20 19.11
C TYR A 234 -1.69 5.94 17.79
N ASP A 235 -1.02 5.99 16.63
CA ASP A 235 -1.65 5.80 15.32
C ASP A 235 -2.34 4.43 15.21
N ALA A 236 -1.66 3.35 15.62
CA ALA A 236 -2.25 2.01 15.67
C ALA A 236 -3.44 1.90 16.65
N TYR A 237 -3.39 2.63 17.77
CA TYR A 237 -4.50 2.71 18.74
C TYR A 237 -5.68 3.48 18.15
N CYS A 238 -5.42 4.62 17.52
CA CYS A 238 -6.44 5.48 16.93
C CYS A 238 -7.11 4.86 15.71
N GLN A 239 -6.37 4.13 14.87
CA GLN A 239 -6.94 3.36 13.77
C GLN A 239 -7.90 2.28 14.27
N LYS A 240 -7.51 1.53 15.32
CA LYS A 240 -8.34 0.47 15.92
C LYS A 240 -9.59 1.01 16.63
N HIS A 241 -9.53 2.25 17.10
CA HIS A 241 -10.60 2.91 17.85
C HIS A 241 -11.38 3.94 17.00
N PHE A 242 -11.08 4.04 15.70
CA PHE A 242 -11.77 4.95 14.80
C PHE A 242 -13.23 4.51 14.58
N ALA A 243 -14.17 5.45 14.74
CA ALA A 243 -15.59 5.26 14.46
C ALA A 243 -16.26 4.06 15.18
N ASN A 244 -15.72 3.63 16.33
CA ASN A 244 -16.24 2.50 17.12
C ASN A 244 -17.47 2.86 18.01
N GLY A 245 -17.93 4.12 17.97
CA GLY A 245 -19.05 4.61 18.79
C GLY A 245 -18.69 5.08 20.20
N TYR A 246 -17.40 5.10 20.56
CA TYR A 246 -16.89 5.59 21.84
C TYR A 246 -15.94 6.78 21.62
N CYS A 247 -15.92 7.72 22.55
CA CYS A 247 -15.08 8.93 22.45
C CYS A 247 -13.69 8.65 23.04
N ASP A 248 -12.68 8.53 22.17
CA ASP A 248 -11.28 8.34 22.55
C ASP A 248 -10.50 9.67 22.38
N TYR A 249 -10.39 10.45 23.46
CA TYR A 249 -9.84 11.81 23.44
C TYR A 249 -8.39 11.91 22.91
N GLY A 250 -7.59 10.84 23.02
CA GLY A 250 -6.22 10.80 22.49
C GLY A 250 -6.12 10.71 20.96
N CYS A 251 -7.26 10.47 20.29
CA CYS A 251 -7.38 10.30 18.85
C CYS A 251 -8.21 11.41 18.19
N ASN A 252 -8.59 12.43 18.96
CA ASN A 252 -9.41 13.55 18.51
C ASN A 252 -8.56 14.81 18.29
N ASN A 253 -7.62 14.72 17.33
CA ASN A 253 -6.69 15.79 16.94
C ASN A 253 -6.82 16.13 15.45
#